data_AF-A0A948TN37-F1
#
_entry.id   AF-A0A948TN37-F1
#
_cell.length_a   1.000
_cell.length_b   1.000
_cell.length_c   1.000
_cell.angle_alpha   90.00
_cell.angle_beta   90.00
_cell.angle_gamma   90.00
#
_symmetry.space_group_name_H-M   'P 1'
#
loop_
_entity.id
_entity.type
_entity.pdbx_description
1 polymer ?
#
loop_
_entity_poly.entity_id
_entity_poly.type
_entity_poly.pdbx_seq_one_letter_code
_entity_poly.pdbx_strand_id
1 'polypeptide(L)' 'MKGLGYKGSYLNFYVGNKVILMPVYNDVNDSVAAELLARLYPGRRVVKIDVTKLYKYGGMLHCVTQQQPQSPR' A
#
# COMPACT_ATOMS: atom_id res chain seq x y z
N MET A 1 -4.16 12.57 -7.63
CA MET A 1 -5.17 11.71 -8.32
C MET A 1 -6.07 12.48 -9.30
N LYS A 2 -5.57 13.00 -10.43
CA LYS A 2 -6.45 13.67 -11.42
C LYS A 2 -6.74 12.73 -12.61
N GLY A 3 -8.02 12.52 -12.92
CA GLY A 3 -8.45 12.02 -14.24
C GLY A 3 -9.05 10.62 -14.37
N LEU A 4 -9.38 9.89 -13.30
CA LEU A 4 -9.80 8.47 -13.41
C LEU A 4 -11.18 8.10 -12.80
N GLY A 5 -11.98 9.05 -12.33
CA GLY A 5 -13.38 8.81 -11.95
C GLY A 5 -13.65 7.90 -10.73
N TYR A 6 -12.68 7.11 -10.24
CA TYR A 6 -12.82 6.27 -9.03
C TYR A 6 -11.51 6.11 -8.23
N LYS A 7 -11.70 5.60 -7.00
CA LYS A 7 -10.92 5.88 -5.78
C LYS A 7 -9.68 4.99 -5.62
N GLY A 8 -8.51 5.56 -5.90
CA GLY A 8 -7.30 5.06 -5.26
C GLY A 8 -7.41 5.21 -3.74
N SER A 9 -6.83 4.29 -2.98
CA SER A 9 -6.87 4.34 -1.52
C SER A 9 -5.52 3.93 -0.95
N TYR A 10 -4.98 4.77 -0.07
CA TYR A 10 -3.79 4.41 0.70
C TYR A 10 -4.03 3.23 1.63
N LEU A 11 -5.29 2.93 1.99
CA LEU A 11 -5.65 1.79 2.85
C LEU A 11 -5.43 0.43 2.16
N ASN A 12 -5.24 0.39 0.84
CA ASN A 12 -4.99 -0.85 0.11
C ASN A 12 -3.51 -1.27 0.16
N PHE A 13 -2.86 -1.06 1.30
CA PHE A 13 -1.48 -1.48 1.58
C PHE A 13 -1.42 -2.95 2.01
N TYR A 14 -0.24 -3.55 1.91
CA TYR A 14 0.02 -4.90 2.39
C TYR A 14 0.98 -4.89 3.59
N VAL A 15 0.67 -5.69 4.62
CA VAL A 15 1.51 -5.86 5.81
C VAL A 15 2.31 -7.15 5.70
N GLY A 16 3.62 -7.03 5.52
CA GLY A 16 4.56 -8.15 5.58
C GLY A 16 5.23 -8.28 6.96
N ASN A 17 6.10 -9.29 7.09
CA ASN A 17 6.81 -9.56 8.36
C ASN A 17 7.64 -8.37 8.84
N LYS A 18 8.36 -7.70 7.93
CA LYS A 18 9.26 -6.57 8.24
C LYS A 18 8.98 -5.31 7.41
N VAL A 19 7.94 -5.33 6.59
CA VAL A 19 7.65 -4.27 5.62
C VAL A 19 6.16 -3.95 5.55
N ILE A 20 5.84 -2.73 5.14
CA ILE A 20 4.52 -2.33 4.66
C ILE A 20 4.68 -1.97 3.18
N LEU A 21 3.99 -2.65 2.27
CA LEU A 21 3.95 -2.23 0.87
C LEU A 21 2.80 -1.23 0.72
N MET A 22 3.13 0.04 0.47
CA MET A 22 2.17 1.13 0.37
C MET A 22 1.96 1.53 -1.10
N PRO A 23 0.70 1.61 -1.59
CA PRO A 23 0.44 2.11 -2.93
C PRO A 23 0.75 3.60 -3.02
N VAL A 24 1.31 4.02 -4.16
CA VAL A 24 1.72 5.40 -4.46
C VAL A 24 1.02 5.84 -5.74
N TYR A 25 0.56 7.09 -5.78
CA TYR A 25 -0.33 7.58 -6.84
C TYR A 25 0.22 8.79 -7.59
N ASN A 26 1.46 9.21 -7.32
CA ASN A 26 1.99 10.52 -7.71
C ASN A 26 1.05 11.64 -7.23
N ASP A 27 0.66 11.54 -5.96
CA ASP A 27 -0.29 12.40 -5.28
C ASP A 27 0.38 13.05 -4.06
N VAL A 28 -0.02 14.27 -3.74
CA VAL A 28 0.58 15.04 -2.64
C VAL A 28 0.49 14.34 -1.28
N ASN A 29 -0.45 13.40 -1.11
CA ASN A 29 -0.63 12.67 0.14
C ASN A 29 0.24 11.40 0.24
N ASP A 30 1.05 11.08 -0.78
CA ASP A 30 1.95 9.92 -0.76
C ASP A 30 2.94 10.00 0.42
N SER A 31 3.41 11.21 0.76
CA SER A 31 4.28 11.46 1.92
C SER A 31 3.53 11.29 3.25
N VAL A 32 2.35 11.90 3.36
CA VAL A 32 1.48 11.85 4.54
C VAL A 32 1.14 10.41 4.89
N ALA A 33 0.73 9.61 3.90
CA ALA A 33 0.42 8.20 4.09
C ALA A 33 1.64 7.40 4.56
N ALA A 34 2.82 7.65 3.99
CA ALA A 34 4.04 6.94 4.36
C ALA A 34 4.47 7.24 5.80
N GLU A 35 4.39 8.51 6.21
CA GLU A 35 4.71 8.94 7.58
C GLU A 35 3.75 8.33 8.61
N LEU A 36 2.44 8.34 8.32
CA LEU A 36 1.44 7.71 9.18
C LEU A 36 1.67 6.21 9.32
N LEU A 37 1.90 5.50 8.22
CA LEU A 37 2.17 4.06 8.26
C LEU A 37 3.47 3.73 9.01
N ALA A 38 4.51 4.54 8.85
CA ALA A 38 5.75 4.37 9.59
C ALA A 38 5.55 4.54 11.10
N ARG A 39 4.72 5.51 11.51
CA ARG A 39 4.36 5.73 12.92
C ARG A 39 3.48 4.61 13.49
N LEU A 40 2.54 4.08 12.70
CA LEU A 40 1.61 3.03 13.13
C LEU A 40 2.25 1.64 13.21
N TYR A 41 3.31 1.38 12.44
CA TYR A 41 4.01 0.10 12.42
C TYR A 41 5.49 0.26 12.80
N PRO A 42 5.81 0.66 14.05
CA PRO A 42 7.19 0.82 14.50
C PRO A 42 7.89 -0.55 14.43
N GLY A 43 8.92 -0.67 13.59
CA GLY A 43 9.62 -1.92 13.31
C GLY A 43 9.34 -2.53 11.94
N ARG A 44 8.45 -1.94 11.13
CA ARG A 44 8.30 -2.28 9.71
C ARG A 44 8.74 -1.13 8.82
N ARG A 45 9.42 -1.45 7.73
CA ARG A 45 9.83 -0.47 6.71
C ARG A 45 8.71 -0.25 5.70
N VAL A 46 8.27 1.00 5.53
CA VAL A 46 7.32 1.38 4.47
C VAL A 46 8.04 1.36 3.12
N VAL A 47 7.53 0.58 2.18
CA VAL A 47 8.02 0.46 0.80
C VAL A 47 6.94 1.01 -0.12
N LYS A 48 7.29 2.06 -0.85
CA LYS A 48 6.42 2.77 -1.78
C LYS A 48 6.38 2.04 -3.12
N ILE A 49 5.20 1.60 -3.57
CA ILE A 49 4.99 0.94 -4.86
C ILE A 49 4.06 1.79 -5.74
N ASP A 50 4.55 2.25 -6.89
CA ASP A 50 3.74 2.95 -7.87
C ASP A 50 2.68 2.00 -8.45
N VAL A 51 1.41 2.31 -8.19
CA VAL A 51 0.25 1.54 -8.67
C VAL A 51 -0.54 2.28 -9.74
N THR A 52 -0.02 3.37 -10.30
CA THR A 52 -0.70 4.21 -11.31
C THR A 52 -1.14 3.42 -12.56
N LYS A 53 -0.41 2.35 -12.89
CA LYS A 53 -0.79 1.42 -13.96
C LYS A 53 -1.79 0.35 -13.51
N LEU A 54 -1.71 -0.10 -12.26
CA LEU A 54 -2.54 -1.15 -11.70
C LEU A 54 -3.96 -0.66 -11.35
N TYR A 55 -4.08 0.54 -10.78
CA TYR A 55 -5.37 1.00 -10.28
C TYR A 55 -6.42 1.31 -11.34
N LYS A 56 -5.98 1.51 -12.59
CA LYS A 56 -6.86 1.62 -13.76
C LYS A 56 -7.77 0.40 -13.91
N TYR A 57 -7.40 -0.73 -13.32
CA TYR A 57 -8.15 -1.99 -13.34
C TYR A 57 -8.92 -2.28 -12.05
N GLY A 58 -8.99 -1.33 -11.10
CA GLY A 58 -9.86 -1.42 -9.92
C GLY A 58 -9.28 -2.08 -8.67
N GLY A 59 -7.99 -2.46 -8.64
CA GLY A 59 -7.31 -3.02 -7.47
C GLY A 59 -5.94 -2.38 -7.18
N MET A 60 -5.40 -2.61 -5.97
CA MET A 60 -3.99 -2.27 -5.62
C MET A 60 -3.32 -3.46 -4.93
N LEU A 61 -2.29 -3.19 -4.12
CA LEU A 61 -1.43 -4.17 -3.47
C LEU A 61 -2.23 -5.17 -2.63
N HIS A 62 -3.09 -4.72 -1.70
CA HIS A 62 -3.87 -5.65 -0.87
C HIS A 62 -4.74 -6.59 -1.71
N CYS A 63 -5.35 -6.08 -2.79
CA CYS A 63 -6.23 -6.88 -3.65
C CYS A 63 -5.51 -8.02 -4.39
N VAL A 64 -4.20 -7.88 -4.63
CA VAL A 64 -3.40 -8.85 -5.41
C VAL A 64 -2.44 -9.67 -4.54
N THR A 65 -2.55 -9.56 -3.22
CA THR A 65 -1.73 -10.29 -2.26
C THR A 65 -2.61 -11.13 -1.33
N GLN A 66 -2.11 -12.28 -0.91
CA GLN A 66 -2.70 -13.08 0.16
C GLN A 66 -1.60 -13.55 1.11
N GLN A 67 -1.64 -13.10 2.36
CA GLN A 67 -0.72 -13.60 3.39
C GLN A 67 -1.09 -15.03 3.80
N GLN A 68 -0.06 -15.86 3.97
CA GLN A 68 -0.18 -17.15 4.64
C GLN A 68 0.70 -17.13 5.89
N PRO A 69 0.13 -17.29 7.09
CA PRO A 69 0.92 -17.40 8.32
C PRO A 69 1.87 -18.60 8.25
N GLN A 70 3.07 -18.44 8.82
CA GLN A 70 3.96 -19.56 8.99
C GLN A 70 3.33 -20.56 9.98
N SER A 71 3.26 -21.82 9.59
CA SER A 71 2.86 -22.90 10.49
C SER A 71 3.86 -22.98 11.66
N PRO A 72 3.39 -23.16 12.91
CA PRO A 72 4.28 -23.42 14.05
C PRO A 72 4.95 -24.81 14.01
N ARG A 73 4.54 -25.67 13.09
CA ARG A 73 5.04 -27.06 12.94
C ARG A 73 6.30 -27.11 12.07
#